data_AF-A0A917J4X3-F1
#
_entry.id   AF-A0A917J4X3-F1
#
_cell.length_a   1.000
_cell.length_b   1.000
_cell.length_c   1.000
_cell.angle_alpha   90.00
_cell.angle_beta   90.00
_cell.angle_gamma   90.00
#
_symmetry.space_group_name_H-M   'P 1'
#
loop_
_entity.id
_entity.type
_entity.pdbx_description
1 polymer ?
#
loop_
_entity_poly.entity_id
_entity_poly.type
_entity_poly.pdbx_seq_one_letter_code
_entity_poly.pdbx_strand_id
1 'polypeptide(L)'
;MKLHKWLMQAVGSLALLCLTGLLPSCKKTELVAYNRLPQNTILEYKVTNAADTLLGAIDNVNNTITVYVPYYLGIDYLVPDIKIGENAKLLNAAGEVINLDGGVPPVPVDTTGYSYIVAGGDSVKRRYNLIIQIAPHPDSLKAGYQLNTTGVDYTSALECPVFGRIALYGNFGSTSNNATFTLTNKVTGKVYDNVFSVYEITPGNNYYTMMLDISPDADSGYYNVQLKHQGRTASLPPVHLVYNKPKINNVKSLSAYAPGDTVVFSVVGRSTTPSQNGVLIGLQKVYMKFTKTGFNYGGSYPATFPDTLFDKQLEMKIISQSRSEVKVLFPDVPQGAVGDYVYAGFTVTLPAVGFYFNFSDETGWGSNNPLATTGRYFTIKPKK
;
A
#
# COMPACT_ATOMS: atom_id res chain seq x y z
N MET A 1 -99.04 -16.77 -76.78
CA MET A 1 -98.29 -17.64 -75.87
C MET A 1 -98.97 -17.59 -74.51
N LYS A 2 -99.40 -18.76 -74.02
CA LYS A 2 -100.01 -19.16 -72.74
C LYS A 2 -100.10 -18.09 -71.63
N LEU A 3 -101.32 -17.69 -71.23
CA LEU A 3 -102.16 -18.25 -70.14
C LEU A 3 -101.76 -17.66 -68.77
N HIS A 4 -102.64 -16.82 -68.17
CA HIS A 4 -103.49 -17.15 -66.99
C HIS A 4 -102.73 -17.08 -65.64
N LYS A 5 -103.21 -16.53 -64.53
CA LYS A 5 -104.54 -16.14 -64.02
C LYS A 5 -104.29 -15.44 -62.66
N TRP A 6 -105.11 -14.42 -62.34
CA TRP A 6 -105.75 -14.15 -61.02
C TRP A 6 -104.86 -13.85 -59.80
N LEU A 7 -105.30 -13.29 -58.67
CA LEU A 7 -106.38 -12.40 -58.17
C LEU A 7 -106.22 -12.52 -56.63
N MET A 8 -106.71 -11.53 -55.87
CA MET A 8 -107.01 -11.55 -54.42
C MET A 8 -105.89 -11.10 -53.47
N GLN A 9 -106.07 -10.00 -52.72
CA GLN A 9 -106.86 -9.89 -51.46
C GLN A 9 -106.32 -10.87 -50.42
N ALA A 10 -106.08 -10.55 -49.16
CA ALA A 10 -106.24 -9.38 -48.30
C ALA A 10 -105.72 -9.85 -46.92
N VAL A 11 -105.79 -8.98 -45.91
CA VAL A 11 -105.87 -9.33 -44.47
C VAL A 11 -104.56 -9.76 -43.80
N GLY A 12 -104.28 -9.19 -42.63
CA GLY A 12 -103.39 -9.83 -41.66
C GLY A 12 -102.74 -8.92 -40.63
N SER A 13 -103.56 -8.30 -39.76
CA SER A 13 -103.13 -7.56 -38.59
C SER A 13 -102.34 -8.41 -37.56
N LEU A 14 -101.53 -7.71 -36.75
CA LEU A 14 -101.30 -7.91 -35.30
C LEU A 14 -100.24 -8.94 -34.81
N ALA A 15 -99.15 -8.41 -34.23
CA ALA A 15 -98.48 -8.84 -32.97
C ALA A 15 -97.11 -8.12 -32.88
N LEU A 16 -96.88 -7.13 -31.99
CA LEU A 16 -96.60 -7.27 -30.55
C LEU A 16 -95.44 -8.24 -30.26
N LEU A 17 -94.25 -7.73 -29.89
CA LEU A 17 -93.48 -8.04 -28.65
C LEU A 17 -91.98 -7.65 -28.77
N CYS A 18 -91.40 -7.25 -27.63
CA CYS A 18 -89.97 -7.21 -27.31
C CYS A 18 -89.12 -6.00 -27.72
N LEU A 19 -89.50 -4.83 -27.17
CA LEU A 19 -88.55 -3.80 -26.73
C LEU A 19 -87.84 -4.31 -25.45
N THR A 20 -86.65 -4.93 -25.57
CA THR A 20 -85.60 -5.00 -24.52
C THR A 20 -84.41 -5.82 -25.04
N GLY A 21 -83.49 -5.16 -25.74
CA GLY A 21 -82.30 -5.80 -26.29
C GLY A 21 -81.05 -4.94 -26.14
N LEU A 22 -80.33 -5.16 -25.03
CA LEU A 22 -78.87 -5.15 -24.94
C LEU A 22 -78.12 -3.87 -25.36
N LEU A 23 -77.97 -2.92 -24.44
CA LEU A 23 -76.81 -2.02 -24.46
C LEU A 23 -75.58 -2.81 -23.95
N PRO A 24 -74.54 -3.07 -24.76
CA PRO A 24 -73.29 -3.59 -24.24
C PRO A 24 -72.63 -2.49 -23.39
N SER A 25 -72.73 -2.63 -22.07
CA SER A 25 -71.91 -1.88 -21.12
C SER A 25 -70.46 -2.33 -21.32
N CYS A 26 -69.76 -1.66 -22.23
CA CYS A 26 -68.34 -1.83 -22.47
C CYS A 26 -67.59 -1.21 -21.27
N LYS A 27 -67.49 -1.93 -20.15
CA LYS A 27 -66.50 -1.60 -19.12
C LYS A 27 -65.13 -2.01 -19.65
N LYS A 28 -64.55 -1.19 -20.53
CA LYS A 28 -63.13 -1.24 -20.83
C LYS A 28 -62.40 -0.73 -19.59
N THR A 29 -62.11 -1.63 -18.67
CA THR A 29 -61.21 -1.35 -17.54
C THR A 29 -59.82 -1.21 -18.16
N GLU A 30 -59.41 0.02 -18.44
CA GLU A 30 -58.01 0.28 -18.76
C GLU A 30 -57.21 0.03 -17.50
N LEU A 31 -56.55 -1.13 -17.44
CA LEU A 31 -55.45 -1.37 -16.52
C LEU A 31 -54.36 -0.35 -16.87
N VAL A 32 -54.40 0.80 -16.22
CA VAL A 32 -53.26 1.69 -16.17
C VAL A 32 -52.17 0.88 -15.47
N ALA A 33 -51.20 0.41 -16.25
CA ALA A 33 -50.08 -0.35 -15.72
C ALA A 33 -49.44 0.50 -14.62
N TYR A 34 -49.54 0.04 -13.38
CA TYR A 34 -48.85 0.66 -12.27
C TYR A 34 -47.35 0.57 -12.56
N ASN A 35 -46.73 1.70 -12.91
CA ASN A 35 -45.29 1.79 -13.08
C ASN A 35 -44.65 1.53 -11.70
N ARG A 36 -44.28 0.27 -11.45
CA ARG A 36 -43.49 -0.08 -10.27
C ARG A 36 -42.22 0.77 -10.30
N LEU A 37 -41.96 1.46 -9.20
CA LEU A 37 -40.68 2.13 -9.01
C LEU A 37 -39.57 1.07 -9.10
N PRO A 38 -38.47 1.34 -9.84
CA PRO A 38 -37.37 0.41 -9.93
C PRO A 38 -36.82 0.09 -8.53
N GLN A 39 -36.83 -1.18 -8.12
CA GLN A 39 -36.32 -1.61 -6.82
C GLN A 39 -34.80 -1.81 -6.82
N ASN A 40 -34.15 -1.70 -7.99
CA ASN A 40 -32.72 -1.89 -8.16
C ASN A 40 -31.92 -0.60 -7.93
N THR A 41 -32.29 0.21 -6.93
CA THR A 41 -31.70 1.53 -6.68
C THR A 41 -30.92 1.60 -5.37
N ILE A 42 -29.92 2.48 -5.34
CA ILE A 42 -29.30 2.92 -4.08
C ILE A 42 -30.14 4.09 -3.55
N LEU A 43 -30.52 4.02 -2.29
CA LEU A 43 -31.36 5.01 -1.61
C LEU A 43 -30.52 5.98 -0.76
N GLU A 44 -29.46 5.47 -0.14
CA GLU A 44 -28.56 6.26 0.71
C GLU A 44 -27.14 5.72 0.60
N TYR A 45 -26.16 6.62 0.61
CA TYR A 45 -24.74 6.30 0.69
C TYR A 45 -24.09 7.23 1.71
N LYS A 46 -23.54 6.66 2.77
CA LYS A 46 -22.87 7.36 3.87
C LYS A 46 -21.44 6.88 4.01
N VAL A 47 -20.54 7.74 4.47
CA VAL A 47 -19.21 7.37 4.92
C VAL A 47 -19.13 7.60 6.42
N THR A 48 -18.84 6.55 7.18
CA THR A 48 -19.01 6.51 8.64
C THR A 48 -17.72 6.60 9.44
N ASN A 49 -16.56 6.51 8.78
CA ASN A 49 -15.24 6.61 9.43
C ASN A 49 -14.64 8.02 9.42
N ALA A 50 -15.44 9.04 9.10
CA ALA A 50 -15.08 10.45 9.23
C ALA A 50 -15.66 11.02 10.54
N ALA A 51 -15.06 12.10 11.06
CA ALA A 51 -15.56 12.77 12.26
C ALA A 51 -17.01 13.26 12.08
N ASP A 52 -17.31 13.77 10.89
CA ASP A 52 -18.66 14.06 10.42
C ASP A 52 -19.05 13.04 9.34
N THR A 53 -20.29 12.54 9.40
CA THR A 53 -20.81 11.64 8.36
C THR A 53 -20.80 12.33 7.00
N LEU A 54 -20.07 11.77 6.02
CA LEU A 54 -20.12 12.27 4.64
C LEU A 54 -21.29 11.62 3.91
N LEU A 55 -22.02 12.40 3.13
CA LEU A 55 -23.14 11.94 2.32
C LEU A 55 -22.72 11.84 0.85
N GLY A 56 -23.01 10.72 0.22
CA GLY A 56 -22.87 10.54 -1.22
C GLY A 56 -24.06 11.13 -1.98
N ALA A 57 -23.81 11.95 -2.98
CA ALA A 57 -24.82 12.42 -3.92
C ALA A 57 -25.14 11.30 -4.92
N ILE A 58 -26.35 10.75 -4.83
CA ILE A 58 -26.82 9.66 -5.68
C ILE A 58 -27.57 10.23 -6.87
N ASP A 59 -27.10 9.90 -8.08
CA ASP A 59 -27.80 10.16 -9.33
C ASP A 59 -28.30 8.82 -9.90
N ASN A 60 -29.60 8.57 -9.76
CA ASN A 60 -30.25 7.36 -10.25
C ASN A 60 -30.52 7.37 -11.77
N VAL A 61 -30.33 8.50 -12.46
CA VAL A 61 -30.46 8.62 -13.92
C VAL A 61 -29.15 8.23 -14.57
N ASN A 62 -28.04 8.79 -14.10
CA ASN A 62 -26.70 8.50 -14.60
C ASN A 62 -26.03 7.30 -13.91
N ASN A 63 -26.66 6.77 -12.86
CA ASN A 63 -26.17 5.68 -12.01
C ASN A 63 -24.78 5.99 -11.44
N THR A 64 -24.66 7.13 -10.76
CA THR A 64 -23.42 7.55 -10.10
C THR A 64 -23.66 7.85 -8.63
N ILE A 65 -22.64 7.62 -7.81
CA ILE A 65 -22.55 8.08 -6.43
C ILE A 65 -21.33 8.99 -6.36
N THR A 66 -21.53 10.27 -6.05
CA THR A 66 -20.42 11.22 -5.88
C THR A 66 -20.22 11.54 -4.42
N VAL A 67 -19.04 11.24 -3.89
CA VAL A 67 -18.66 11.55 -2.51
C VAL A 67 -17.62 12.67 -2.52
N TYR A 68 -17.95 13.78 -1.87
CA TYR A 68 -17.00 14.88 -1.64
C TYR A 68 -16.29 14.66 -0.31
N VAL A 69 -14.97 14.47 -0.36
CA VAL A 69 -14.12 14.22 0.81
C VAL A 69 -13.36 15.50 1.13
N PRO A 70 -13.67 16.19 2.24
CA PRO A 70 -12.87 17.32 2.69
C PRO A 70 -11.40 16.93 2.90
N TYR A 71 -10.47 17.70 2.31
CA TYR A 71 -9.03 17.38 2.31
C TYR A 71 -8.42 17.21 3.71
N TYR A 72 -8.99 17.91 4.70
CA TYR A 72 -8.47 17.97 6.07
C TYR A 72 -8.85 16.77 6.94
N LEU A 73 -9.76 15.89 6.48
CA LEU A 73 -10.21 14.74 7.28
C LEU A 73 -9.14 13.67 7.48
N GLY A 74 -8.11 13.64 6.62
CA GLY A 74 -7.00 12.70 6.78
C GLY A 74 -7.37 11.22 6.64
N ILE A 75 -8.54 10.89 6.07
CA ILE A 75 -8.96 9.50 5.86
C ILE A 75 -8.33 8.92 4.59
N ASP A 76 -7.80 7.69 4.68
CA ASP A 76 -7.19 6.98 3.55
C ASP A 76 -8.18 6.05 2.82
N TYR A 77 -9.28 5.69 3.48
CA TYR A 77 -10.34 4.83 2.97
C TYR A 77 -11.71 5.37 3.37
N LEU A 78 -12.73 5.14 2.53
CA LEU A 78 -14.13 5.32 2.87
C LEU A 78 -14.65 4.02 3.49
N VAL A 79 -15.33 4.10 4.64
CA VAL A 79 -16.13 3.00 5.19
C VAL A 79 -17.60 3.28 4.88
N PRO A 80 -18.19 2.62 3.86
CA PRO A 80 -19.52 2.98 3.41
C PRO A 80 -20.63 2.28 4.20
N ASP A 81 -21.71 3.01 4.41
CA ASP A 81 -23.02 2.51 4.84
C ASP A 81 -24.04 2.81 3.73
N ILE A 82 -24.63 1.76 3.16
CA ILE A 82 -25.40 1.82 1.92
C ILE A 82 -26.80 1.26 2.19
N LYS A 83 -27.83 2.07 1.92
CA LYS A 83 -29.22 1.60 1.85
C LYS A 83 -29.63 1.41 0.41
N ILE A 84 -30.28 0.29 0.13
CA ILE A 84 -30.76 -0.09 -1.20
C ILE A 84 -32.27 -0.29 -1.18
N GLY A 85 -32.88 -0.37 -2.37
CA GLY A 85 -34.30 -0.65 -2.56
C GLY A 85 -34.74 -1.92 -1.84
N GLU A 86 -36.02 -1.95 -1.45
CA GLU A 86 -36.60 -3.11 -0.75
C GLU A 86 -36.44 -4.39 -1.57
N ASN A 87 -36.07 -5.49 -0.90
CA ASN A 87 -35.80 -6.81 -1.50
C ASN A 87 -34.64 -6.84 -2.52
N ALA A 88 -33.86 -5.75 -2.65
CA ALA A 88 -32.69 -5.74 -3.50
C ALA A 88 -31.47 -6.38 -2.82
N LYS A 89 -30.46 -6.73 -3.63
CA LYS A 89 -29.15 -7.20 -3.16
C LYS A 89 -28.06 -6.30 -3.72
N LEU A 90 -27.12 -5.91 -2.86
CA LEU A 90 -25.90 -5.22 -3.26
C LEU A 90 -24.87 -6.27 -3.68
N LEU A 91 -24.24 -6.07 -4.83
CA LEU A 91 -23.19 -6.92 -5.37
C LEU A 91 -21.93 -6.08 -5.66
N ASN A 92 -20.76 -6.70 -5.57
CA ASN A 92 -19.51 -6.11 -6.05
C ASN A 92 -19.41 -6.18 -7.58
N ALA A 93 -18.31 -5.64 -8.14
CA ALA A 93 -18.07 -5.65 -9.59
C ALA A 93 -17.96 -7.07 -10.19
N ALA A 94 -17.56 -8.07 -9.39
CA ALA A 94 -17.50 -9.48 -9.76
C ALA A 94 -18.87 -10.20 -9.70
N GLY A 95 -19.91 -9.52 -9.18
CA GLY A 95 -21.26 -10.07 -9.05
C GLY A 95 -21.50 -10.86 -7.76
N GLU A 96 -20.57 -10.82 -6.82
CA GLU A 96 -20.69 -11.46 -5.50
C GLU A 96 -21.53 -10.59 -4.57
N VAL A 97 -22.37 -11.21 -3.74
CA VAL A 97 -23.25 -10.49 -2.80
C VAL A 97 -22.42 -9.86 -1.69
N ILE A 98 -22.61 -8.56 -1.48
CA ILE A 98 -22.06 -7.83 -0.34
C ILE A 98 -23.04 -7.95 0.82
N ASN A 99 -22.57 -8.43 1.96
CA ASN A 99 -23.37 -8.49 3.18
C ASN A 99 -23.41 -7.11 3.85
N LEU A 100 -24.58 -6.47 3.88
CA LEU A 100 -24.76 -5.17 4.52
C LEU A 100 -24.70 -5.25 6.06
N ASP A 101 -25.09 -6.39 6.66
CA ASP A 101 -25.07 -6.58 8.12
C ASP A 101 -23.63 -6.70 8.67
N GLY A 102 -22.72 -7.24 7.84
CA GLY A 102 -21.30 -7.34 8.16
C GLY A 102 -20.49 -6.09 7.79
N GLY A 103 -21.15 -5.07 7.24
CA GLY A 103 -20.53 -3.87 6.69
C GLY A 103 -20.05 -4.03 5.24
N VAL A 104 -19.96 -2.90 4.55
CA VAL A 104 -19.45 -2.85 3.17
C VAL A 104 -17.91 -2.75 3.21
N PRO A 105 -17.18 -3.48 2.34
CA PRO A 105 -15.73 -3.38 2.27
C PRO A 105 -15.25 -1.93 2.08
N PRO A 106 -14.21 -1.48 2.81
CA PRO A 106 -13.67 -0.14 2.65
C PRO A 106 -13.15 0.13 1.23
N VAL A 107 -13.24 1.38 0.79
CA VAL A 107 -12.79 1.82 -0.53
C VAL A 107 -11.68 2.86 -0.38
N PRO A 108 -10.44 2.64 -0.89
CA PRO A 108 -9.38 3.66 -0.86
C PRO A 108 -9.83 4.97 -1.52
N VAL A 109 -9.46 6.13 -0.95
CA VAL A 109 -9.93 7.45 -1.43
C VAL A 109 -9.38 7.85 -2.82
N ASP A 110 -8.32 7.20 -3.28
CA ASP A 110 -7.73 7.35 -4.61
C ASP A 110 -8.27 6.33 -5.64
N THR A 111 -9.20 5.47 -5.24
CA THR A 111 -9.76 4.45 -6.14
C THR A 111 -10.51 5.11 -7.30
N THR A 112 -10.15 4.73 -8.52
CA THR A 112 -10.88 5.10 -9.74
C THR A 112 -11.62 3.90 -10.33
N GLY A 113 -12.82 4.12 -10.86
CA GLY A 113 -13.58 3.07 -11.56
C GLY A 113 -14.24 2.02 -10.64
N TYR A 114 -14.34 2.29 -9.34
CA TYR A 114 -15.08 1.43 -8.42
C TYR A 114 -16.57 1.47 -8.75
N SER A 115 -17.24 0.32 -8.67
CA SER A 115 -18.68 0.24 -8.93
C SER A 115 -19.41 -0.73 -8.01
N TYR A 116 -20.63 -0.38 -7.65
CA TYR A 116 -21.58 -1.26 -6.99
C TYR A 116 -22.64 -1.72 -8.00
N ILE A 117 -23.19 -2.91 -7.81
CA ILE A 117 -24.32 -3.40 -8.60
C ILE A 117 -25.49 -3.67 -7.67
N VAL A 118 -26.66 -3.12 -7.96
CA VAL A 118 -27.89 -3.43 -7.24
C VAL A 118 -28.74 -4.35 -8.12
N ALA A 119 -29.03 -5.54 -7.61
CA ALA A 119 -29.98 -6.47 -8.23
C ALA A 119 -31.33 -6.34 -7.52
N GLY A 120 -32.37 -5.93 -8.24
CA GLY A 120 -33.73 -5.87 -7.71
C GLY A 120 -34.31 -7.26 -7.43
N GLY A 121 -35.44 -7.33 -6.73
CA GLY A 121 -36.17 -8.59 -6.52
C GLY A 121 -36.63 -9.26 -7.82
N ASP A 122 -36.75 -8.50 -8.90
CA ASP A 122 -37.03 -8.94 -10.27
C ASP A 122 -35.77 -9.40 -11.04
N SER A 123 -34.61 -9.46 -10.38
CA SER A 123 -33.29 -9.76 -10.95
C SER A 123 -32.75 -8.73 -11.94
N VAL A 124 -33.42 -7.59 -12.16
CA VAL A 124 -32.91 -6.52 -13.02
C VAL A 124 -31.76 -5.83 -12.29
N LYS A 125 -30.60 -5.77 -12.94
CA LYS A 125 -29.37 -5.22 -12.36
C LYS A 125 -29.15 -3.77 -12.80
N ARG A 126 -28.64 -2.96 -11.88
CA ARG A 126 -28.20 -1.59 -12.15
C ARG A 126 -26.82 -1.39 -11.56
N ARG A 127 -25.89 -0.87 -12.35
CA ARG A 127 -24.51 -0.58 -11.93
C ARG A 127 -24.37 0.89 -11.59
N TYR A 128 -23.87 1.17 -10.39
CA TYR A 128 -23.54 2.51 -9.92
C TYR A 128 -22.02 2.71 -9.90
N ASN A 129 -21.53 3.76 -10.55
CA ASN A 129 -20.12 4.14 -10.47
C ASN A 129 -19.90 5.06 -9.27
N LEU A 130 -18.92 4.72 -8.44
CA LEU A 130 -18.48 5.55 -7.32
C LEU A 130 -17.44 6.55 -7.82
N ILE A 131 -17.70 7.83 -7.58
CA ILE A 131 -16.82 8.95 -7.90
C ILE A 131 -16.41 9.58 -6.57
N ILE A 132 -15.13 9.49 -6.25
CA ILE A 132 -14.56 10.10 -5.05
C ILE A 132 -13.88 11.40 -5.47
N GLN A 133 -14.30 12.52 -4.89
CA GLN A 133 -13.73 13.84 -5.17
C GLN A 133 -13.18 14.44 -3.88
N ILE A 134 -11.87 14.65 -3.84
CA ILE A 134 -11.25 15.42 -2.76
C ILE A 134 -11.60 16.88 -2.97
N ALA A 135 -12.20 17.51 -1.95
CA ALA A 135 -12.59 18.91 -2.00
C ALA A 135 -11.36 19.80 -2.27
N PRO A 136 -11.50 20.85 -3.09
CA PRO A 136 -10.36 21.70 -3.43
C PRO A 136 -9.81 22.38 -2.18
N HIS A 137 -8.49 22.49 -2.12
CA HIS A 137 -7.79 23.28 -1.12
C HIS A 137 -7.56 24.70 -1.69
N PRO A 138 -7.71 25.77 -0.88
CA PRO A 138 -7.55 27.14 -1.37
C PRO A 138 -6.12 27.44 -1.84
N ASP A 139 -5.12 26.91 -1.14
CA ASP A 139 -3.71 27.09 -1.49
C ASP A 139 -3.13 25.95 -2.33
N SER A 140 -2.21 26.30 -3.23
CA SER A 140 -1.34 25.33 -3.90
C SER A 140 -0.46 24.57 -2.90
N LEU A 141 -0.15 23.31 -3.22
CA LEU A 141 0.77 22.51 -2.42
C LEU A 141 2.21 23.04 -2.56
N LYS A 142 2.87 23.24 -1.44
CA LYS A 142 4.28 23.61 -1.33
C LYS A 142 4.96 22.72 -0.31
N ALA A 143 6.06 22.09 -0.72
CA ALA A 143 6.83 21.23 0.17
C ALA A 143 8.33 21.22 -0.20
N GLY A 144 9.18 20.99 0.80
CA GLY A 144 10.63 21.03 0.68
C GLY A 144 11.33 20.21 1.78
N TYR A 145 12.60 19.88 1.59
CA TYR A 145 13.32 18.91 2.43
C TYR A 145 14.01 19.49 3.66
N GLN A 146 14.24 20.80 3.66
CA GLN A 146 14.99 21.46 4.73
C GLN A 146 14.14 22.51 5.41
N LEU A 147 14.39 22.69 6.70
CA LEU A 147 13.82 23.75 7.50
C LEU A 147 14.96 24.64 8.00
N ASN A 148 14.94 25.89 7.58
CA ASN A 148 15.90 26.91 7.95
C ASN A 148 15.23 27.93 8.88
N THR A 149 15.99 28.90 9.39
CA THR A 149 15.46 29.99 10.23
C THR A 149 14.38 30.82 9.53
N THR A 150 14.38 30.86 8.20
CA THR A 150 13.41 31.57 7.36
C THR A 150 12.21 30.73 6.93
N GLY A 151 12.12 29.46 7.37
CA GLY A 151 11.07 28.53 6.98
C GLY A 151 11.58 27.39 6.09
N VAL A 152 10.67 26.79 5.31
CA VAL A 152 10.98 25.63 4.47
C VAL A 152 11.77 26.06 3.23
N ASP A 153 12.84 25.33 2.92
CA ASP A 153 13.56 25.48 1.66
C ASP A 153 12.89 24.68 0.54
N TYR A 154 12.36 25.40 -0.44
CA TYR A 154 11.68 24.84 -1.61
C TYR A 154 12.57 24.73 -2.85
N THR A 155 13.88 24.95 -2.71
CA THR A 155 14.80 25.08 -3.86
C THR A 155 16.03 24.19 -3.78
N SER A 156 16.60 24.00 -2.59
CA SER A 156 17.84 23.25 -2.44
C SER A 156 17.64 21.77 -2.66
N ALA A 157 18.50 21.19 -3.50
CA ALA A 157 18.52 19.76 -3.72
C ALA A 157 18.91 19.01 -2.44
N LEU A 158 18.36 17.81 -2.26
CA LEU A 158 18.69 16.93 -1.15
C LEU A 158 19.61 15.81 -1.63
N GLU A 159 20.74 15.60 -0.97
CA GLU A 159 21.48 14.34 -1.08
C GLU A 159 21.11 13.42 0.09
N CYS A 160 20.73 12.18 -0.20
CA CYS A 160 20.41 11.21 0.83
C CYS A 160 20.73 9.77 0.38
N PRO A 161 21.10 8.90 1.33
CA PRO A 161 21.39 7.51 1.01
C PRO A 161 20.13 6.73 0.69
N VAL A 162 20.24 5.82 -0.29
CA VAL A 162 19.23 4.78 -0.54
C VAL A 162 18.99 3.97 0.75
N PHE A 163 17.75 3.51 0.92
CA PHE A 163 17.27 2.88 2.16
C PHE A 163 17.33 3.80 3.39
N GLY A 164 17.37 5.12 3.20
CA GLY A 164 17.27 6.11 4.28
C GLY A 164 15.85 6.57 4.57
N ARG A 165 15.73 7.58 5.45
CA ARG A 165 14.49 8.29 5.76
C ARG A 165 14.67 9.79 5.58
N ILE A 166 13.71 10.43 4.93
CA ILE A 166 13.71 11.87 4.62
C ILE A 166 12.56 12.55 5.37
N ALA A 167 12.80 13.76 5.88
CA ALA A 167 11.73 14.64 6.33
C ALA A 167 11.35 15.61 5.20
N LEU A 168 10.05 15.73 4.93
CA LEU A 168 9.49 16.70 3.99
C LEU A 168 8.57 17.65 4.76
N TYR A 169 8.78 18.95 4.62
CA TYR A 169 8.03 19.99 5.30
C TYR A 169 7.12 20.71 4.31
N GLY A 170 5.86 20.96 4.67
CA GLY A 170 4.92 21.61 3.75
C GLY A 170 3.54 21.92 4.31
N ASN A 171 2.70 22.52 3.47
CA ASN A 171 1.30 22.83 3.79
C ASN A 171 0.35 21.67 3.42
N PHE A 172 0.65 20.46 3.91
CA PHE A 172 -0.12 19.25 3.60
C PHE A 172 -1.58 19.35 4.05
N GLY A 173 -1.88 20.08 5.13
CA GLY A 173 -3.25 20.38 5.57
C GLY A 173 -4.06 19.13 5.94
N SER A 174 -3.38 18.01 6.20
CA SER A 174 -3.97 16.69 6.39
C SER A 174 -2.89 15.73 6.90
N THR A 175 -3.28 14.73 7.69
CA THR A 175 -2.40 13.65 8.18
C THR A 175 -2.55 12.34 7.39
N SER A 176 -3.31 12.35 6.28
CA SER A 176 -3.47 11.17 5.42
C SER A 176 -2.15 10.78 4.77
N ASN A 177 -1.84 9.48 4.80
CA ASN A 177 -0.64 8.92 4.20
C ASN A 177 -0.78 8.68 2.69
N ASN A 178 -1.92 9.02 2.09
CA ASN A 178 -2.17 8.89 0.66
C ASN A 178 -1.47 9.99 -0.15
N ALA A 179 -0.14 9.95 -0.15
CA ALA A 179 0.70 10.72 -1.05
C ALA A 179 1.35 9.80 -2.08
N THR A 180 1.42 10.25 -3.33
CA THR A 180 2.16 9.56 -4.37
C THR A 180 3.32 10.41 -4.83
N PHE A 181 4.43 9.73 -5.13
CA PHE A 181 5.67 10.35 -5.57
C PHE A 181 6.06 9.80 -6.93
N THR A 182 6.39 10.70 -7.85
CA THR A 182 6.93 10.33 -9.16
C THR A 182 8.34 10.88 -9.25
N LEU A 183 9.32 9.98 -9.37
CA LEU A 183 10.72 10.31 -9.51
C LEU A 183 11.16 10.05 -10.95
N THR A 184 11.70 11.06 -11.61
CA THR A 184 12.25 10.94 -12.97
C THR A 184 13.76 11.07 -12.90
N ASN A 185 14.49 10.02 -13.26
CA ASN A 185 15.95 10.07 -13.31
C ASN A 185 16.39 11.09 -14.37
N LYS A 186 17.21 12.06 -13.99
CA LYS A 186 17.62 13.18 -14.85
C LYS A 186 18.49 12.75 -16.04
N VAL A 187 19.23 11.65 -15.89
CA VAL A 187 20.15 11.16 -16.93
C VAL A 187 19.42 10.25 -17.90
N THR A 188 18.65 9.29 -17.40
CA THR A 188 18.03 8.24 -18.23
C THR A 188 16.60 8.58 -18.65
N GLY A 189 15.95 9.55 -18.01
CA GLY A 189 14.53 9.87 -18.21
C GLY A 189 13.58 8.81 -17.65
N LYS A 190 14.09 7.73 -17.03
CA LYS A 190 13.26 6.65 -16.48
C LYS A 190 12.45 7.16 -15.29
N VAL A 191 11.17 6.80 -15.26
CA VAL A 191 10.20 7.19 -14.24
C VAL A 191 10.00 6.05 -13.25
N TYR A 192 9.90 6.40 -11.96
CA TYR A 192 9.65 5.50 -10.86
C TYR A 192 8.55 6.06 -9.96
N ASP A 193 7.67 5.21 -9.46
CA ASP A 193 6.53 5.55 -8.60
C ASP A 193 6.56 4.86 -7.23
N ASN A 194 7.60 4.06 -6.97
CA ASN A 194 7.73 3.20 -5.80
C ASN A 194 9.03 3.45 -5.00
N VAL A 195 9.67 4.61 -5.20
CA VAL A 195 10.93 4.95 -4.51
C VAL A 195 10.68 5.51 -3.12
N PHE A 196 9.65 6.34 -2.94
CA PHE A 196 9.28 6.90 -1.65
C PHE A 196 7.96 6.32 -1.16
N SER A 197 7.91 5.97 0.12
CA SER A 197 6.68 5.60 0.82
C SER A 197 6.50 6.47 2.05
N VAL A 198 5.29 6.97 2.28
CA VAL A 198 4.97 7.75 3.48
C VAL A 198 5.05 6.84 4.71
N TYR A 199 5.86 7.23 5.68
CA TYR A 199 5.92 6.60 7.01
C TYR A 199 4.88 7.21 7.95
N GLU A 200 4.87 8.54 8.05
CA GLU A 200 3.92 9.30 8.86
C GLU A 200 3.81 10.75 8.39
N ILE A 201 2.71 11.41 8.76
CA ILE A 201 2.57 12.87 8.66
C ILE A 201 2.14 13.43 10.00
N THR A 202 2.92 14.37 10.52
CA THR A 202 2.66 15.03 11.81
C THR A 202 2.38 16.52 11.61
N PRO A 203 1.31 17.07 12.19
CA PRO A 203 1.09 18.52 12.19
C PRO A 203 2.11 19.22 13.10
N GLY A 204 2.61 20.37 12.66
CA GLY A 204 3.43 21.28 13.46
C GLY A 204 2.84 22.69 13.46
N ASN A 205 3.45 23.60 14.22
CA ASN A 205 2.91 24.96 14.42
C ASN A 205 2.76 25.75 13.10
N ASN A 206 3.75 25.65 12.21
CA ASN A 206 3.80 26.44 10.96
C ASN A 206 3.72 25.57 9.69
N TYR A 207 3.99 24.28 9.81
CA TYR A 207 4.04 23.34 8.70
C TYR A 207 3.80 21.92 9.22
N TYR A 208 3.36 21.05 8.32
CA TYR A 208 3.34 19.62 8.57
C TYR A 208 4.70 19.02 8.23
N THR A 209 5.05 17.92 8.89
CA THR A 209 6.22 17.10 8.58
C THR A 209 5.75 15.74 8.08
N MET A 210 6.13 15.38 6.86
CA MET A 210 5.90 14.07 6.25
C MET A 210 7.22 13.31 6.22
N MET A 211 7.29 12.18 6.92
CA MET A 211 8.46 11.31 6.88
C MET A 211 8.31 10.32 5.74
N LEU A 212 9.37 10.17 4.93
CA LEU A 212 9.42 9.29 3.77
C LEU A 212 10.49 8.23 3.97
N ASP A 213 10.11 6.97 3.83
CA ASP A 213 11.07 5.87 3.68
C ASP A 213 11.47 5.76 2.22
N ILE A 214 12.78 5.60 1.98
CA ILE A 214 13.34 5.35 0.65
C ILE A 214 13.42 3.83 0.46
N SER A 215 12.92 3.35 -0.67
CA SER A 215 13.03 1.94 -1.04
C SER A 215 14.49 1.48 -1.10
N PRO A 216 14.86 0.32 -0.54
CA PRO A 216 16.20 -0.25 -0.72
C PRO A 216 16.49 -0.57 -2.19
N ASP A 217 15.46 -0.78 -3.01
CA ASP A 217 15.57 -1.12 -4.42
C ASP A 217 15.72 0.12 -5.34
N ALA A 218 15.70 1.32 -4.77
CA ALA A 218 15.91 2.55 -5.52
C ALA A 218 17.33 2.64 -6.11
N ASP A 219 17.44 3.04 -7.37
CA ASP A 219 18.73 3.25 -8.00
C ASP A 219 19.38 4.56 -7.50
N SER A 220 20.71 4.60 -7.51
CA SER A 220 21.43 5.86 -7.26
C SER A 220 21.32 6.79 -8.47
N GLY A 221 21.37 8.11 -8.23
CA GLY A 221 21.32 9.12 -9.27
C GLY A 221 20.55 10.38 -8.85
N TYR A 222 20.46 11.32 -9.79
CA TYR A 222 19.72 12.55 -9.60
C TYR A 222 18.30 12.42 -10.17
N TYR A 223 17.30 12.84 -9.40
CA TYR A 223 15.89 12.71 -9.76
C TYR A 223 15.18 14.06 -9.64
N ASN A 224 14.30 14.34 -10.61
CA ASN A 224 13.21 15.29 -10.43
C ASN A 224 12.08 14.59 -9.68
N VAL A 225 11.46 15.27 -8.71
CA VAL A 225 10.45 14.68 -7.85
C VAL A 225 9.15 15.47 -7.94
N GLN A 226 8.07 14.78 -8.28
CA GLN A 226 6.71 15.30 -8.20
C GLN A 226 5.98 14.62 -7.05
N LEU A 227 5.31 15.42 -6.23
CA LEU A 227 4.43 14.97 -5.16
C LEU A 227 2.99 15.23 -5.56
N LYS A 228 2.12 14.25 -5.36
CA LYS A 228 0.68 14.43 -5.32
C LYS A 228 0.15 14.06 -3.93
N HIS A 229 -0.62 14.95 -3.32
CA HIS A 229 -1.24 14.73 -2.01
C HIS A 229 -2.56 15.48 -1.92
N GLN A 230 -3.61 14.78 -1.48
CA GLN A 230 -4.95 15.35 -1.30
C GLN A 230 -5.44 16.15 -2.53
N GLY A 231 -5.33 15.55 -3.72
CA GLY A 231 -5.77 16.16 -4.98
C GLY A 231 -4.90 17.31 -5.50
N ARG A 232 -3.84 17.72 -4.78
CA ARG A 232 -2.89 18.75 -5.19
C ARG A 232 -1.58 18.14 -5.67
N THR A 233 -0.84 18.88 -6.48
CA THR A 233 0.48 18.50 -6.98
C THR A 233 1.50 19.58 -6.66
N ALA A 234 2.73 19.16 -6.33
CA ALA A 234 3.88 20.04 -6.16
C ALA A 234 5.12 19.45 -6.84
N SER A 235 5.96 20.31 -7.43
CA SER A 235 7.31 19.93 -7.80
C SER A 235 8.21 20.18 -6.60
N LEU A 236 8.89 19.14 -6.13
CA LEU A 236 9.86 19.24 -5.04
C LEU A 236 11.23 19.59 -5.60
N PRO A 237 12.16 20.09 -4.75
CA PRO A 237 13.56 20.16 -5.13
C PRO A 237 14.08 18.80 -5.65
N PRO A 238 15.10 18.78 -6.51
CA PRO A 238 15.71 17.53 -6.93
C PRO A 238 16.30 16.74 -5.76
N VAL A 239 16.33 15.41 -5.88
CA VAL A 239 17.01 14.54 -4.93
C VAL A 239 18.17 13.82 -5.62
N HIS A 240 19.29 13.69 -4.91
CA HIS A 240 20.42 12.85 -5.26
C HIS A 240 20.42 11.63 -4.33
N LEU A 241 20.06 10.47 -4.88
CA LEU A 241 20.12 9.20 -4.14
C LEU A 241 21.50 8.60 -4.31
N VAL A 242 22.15 8.25 -3.20
CA VAL A 242 23.51 7.67 -3.19
C VAL A 242 23.53 6.30 -2.52
N TYR A 243 24.43 5.43 -2.98
CA TYR A 243 24.68 4.17 -2.31
C TYR A 243 25.72 4.36 -1.21
N ASN A 244 25.33 4.08 0.02
CA ASN A 244 26.23 4.04 1.16
C ASN A 244 26.60 2.60 1.51
N LYS A 245 27.83 2.43 2.02
CA LYS A 245 28.30 1.15 2.55
C LYS A 245 27.32 0.66 3.64
N PRO A 246 26.83 -0.59 3.56
CA PRO A 246 25.81 -1.06 4.47
C PRO A 246 26.36 -1.14 5.90
N LYS A 247 25.54 -0.69 6.85
CA LYS A 247 25.68 -1.07 8.25
C LYS A 247 24.80 -2.28 8.49
N ILE A 248 25.32 -3.33 9.13
CA ILE A 248 24.57 -4.58 9.33
C ILE A 248 24.25 -4.73 10.82
N ASN A 249 23.06 -5.22 11.12
CA ASN A 249 22.68 -5.53 12.50
C ASN A 249 23.55 -6.65 13.06
N ASN A 250 23.97 -6.50 14.31
CA ASN A 250 24.69 -7.56 15.01
C ASN A 250 23.81 -8.80 15.17
N VAL A 251 24.46 -9.97 15.15
CA VAL A 251 23.81 -11.23 15.47
C VAL A 251 23.39 -11.19 16.94
N LYS A 252 22.12 -11.55 17.22
CA LYS A 252 21.55 -11.46 18.57
C LYS A 252 22.38 -12.26 19.58
N SER A 253 22.48 -11.70 20.79
CA SER A 253 23.25 -12.22 21.93
C SER A 253 22.82 -13.59 22.47
N LEU A 254 21.75 -14.20 21.98
CA LEU A 254 21.27 -15.52 22.42
C LEU A 254 21.13 -16.48 21.25
N SER A 255 21.65 -16.10 20.08
CA SER A 255 21.59 -16.95 18.90
C SER A 255 22.52 -18.15 19.06
N ALA A 256 22.04 -19.32 18.64
CA ALA A 256 22.79 -20.55 18.63
C ALA A 256 22.61 -21.28 17.31
N TYR A 257 23.70 -21.42 16.55
CA TYR A 257 23.70 -21.96 15.19
C TYR A 257 24.47 -23.28 15.13
N ALA A 258 23.92 -24.27 14.44
CA ALA A 258 24.64 -25.46 14.00
C ALA A 258 25.24 -25.22 12.60
N PRO A 259 26.35 -25.90 12.23
CA PRO A 259 26.80 -25.95 10.85
C PRO A 259 25.66 -26.28 9.87
N GLY A 260 25.52 -25.48 8.82
CA GLY A 260 24.42 -25.59 7.86
C GLY A 260 23.14 -24.85 8.22
N ASP A 261 23.00 -24.30 9.43
CA ASP A 261 21.89 -23.40 9.75
C ASP A 261 21.96 -22.12 8.89
N THR A 262 20.81 -21.51 8.63
CA THR A 262 20.76 -20.22 7.91
C THR A 262 20.99 -19.06 8.88
N VAL A 263 21.92 -18.18 8.55
CA VAL A 263 22.14 -16.89 9.21
C VAL A 263 21.63 -15.77 8.31
N VAL A 264 20.90 -14.84 8.90
CA VAL A 264 20.32 -13.69 8.19
C VAL A 264 20.97 -12.41 8.69
N PHE A 265 21.54 -11.64 7.78
CA PHE A 265 22.14 -10.33 8.03
C PHE A 265 21.27 -9.26 7.40
N SER A 266 20.60 -8.47 8.22
CA SER A 266 19.78 -7.35 7.77
C SER A 266 20.56 -6.04 7.81
N VAL A 267 20.44 -5.25 6.75
CA VAL A 267 21.03 -3.91 6.65
C VAL A 267 20.21 -2.94 7.51
N VAL A 268 20.89 -2.03 8.18
CA VAL A 268 20.28 -0.90 8.88
C VAL A 268 19.88 0.14 7.84
N GLY A 269 18.64 0.59 7.93
CA GLY A 269 18.08 1.61 7.06
C GLY A 269 16.97 2.38 7.77
N ARG A 270 16.30 3.25 7.02
CA ARG A 270 15.17 4.09 7.45
C ARG A 270 15.52 5.00 8.63
N SER A 271 16.80 5.33 8.78
CA SER A 271 17.28 6.33 9.74
C SER A 271 17.29 7.70 9.08
N THR A 272 16.99 8.75 9.85
CA THR A 272 17.24 10.14 9.46
C THR A 272 18.73 10.50 9.52
N THR A 273 19.57 9.66 10.12
CA THR A 273 21.03 9.83 10.17
C THR A 273 21.67 9.15 8.96
N PRO A 274 22.23 9.88 7.98
CA PRO A 274 22.71 9.30 6.73
C PRO A 274 23.76 8.19 6.89
N SER A 275 24.64 8.29 7.90
CA SER A 275 25.69 7.31 8.16
C SER A 275 25.19 5.96 8.70
N GLN A 276 23.90 5.86 9.07
CA GLN A 276 23.29 4.61 9.51
C GLN A 276 22.67 3.81 8.37
N ASN A 277 22.45 4.44 7.21
CA ASN A 277 21.76 3.84 6.09
C ASN A 277 22.76 3.32 5.06
N GLY A 278 22.42 2.22 4.39
CA GLY A 278 23.15 1.72 3.24
C GLY A 278 22.40 0.58 2.57
N VAL A 279 23.01 -0.04 1.57
CA VAL A 279 22.42 -1.16 0.82
C VAL A 279 23.47 -2.19 0.43
N LEU A 280 23.05 -3.44 0.26
CA LEU A 280 23.89 -4.51 -0.27
C LEU A 280 23.89 -4.48 -1.80
N ILE A 281 24.90 -3.84 -2.37
CA ILE A 281 25.22 -3.92 -3.79
C ILE A 281 26.62 -4.52 -3.98
N GLY A 282 26.84 -5.26 -5.06
CA GLY A 282 28.15 -5.83 -5.38
C GLY A 282 28.71 -6.82 -4.34
N LEU A 283 27.91 -7.38 -3.44
CA LEU A 283 28.39 -8.36 -2.46
C LEU A 283 28.92 -9.61 -3.17
N GLN A 284 30.16 -9.99 -2.91
CA GLN A 284 30.82 -11.15 -3.51
C GLN A 284 31.02 -12.28 -2.50
N LYS A 285 31.34 -11.95 -1.24
CA LYS A 285 31.69 -12.94 -0.23
C LYS A 285 31.23 -12.49 1.15
N VAL A 286 30.72 -13.44 1.92
CA VAL A 286 30.51 -13.32 3.37
C VAL A 286 31.34 -14.39 4.05
N TYR A 287 32.06 -14.03 5.10
CA TYR A 287 32.82 -15.00 5.88
C TYR A 287 32.91 -14.61 7.35
N MET A 288 33.16 -15.59 8.19
CA MET A 288 33.42 -15.43 9.61
C MET A 288 34.93 -15.55 9.88
N LYS A 289 35.43 -14.82 10.87
CA LYS A 289 36.77 -15.02 11.45
C LYS A 289 36.67 -15.10 12.97
N PHE A 290 37.53 -15.94 13.54
CA PHE A 290 37.80 -15.99 14.97
C PHE A 290 39.12 -15.26 15.26
N THR A 291 39.19 -14.44 16.30
CA THR A 291 40.42 -13.74 16.70
C THR A 291 40.85 -14.16 18.09
N LYS A 292 42.15 -14.39 18.31
CA LYS A 292 42.66 -14.78 19.64
C LYS A 292 42.47 -13.69 20.69
N THR A 293 42.49 -12.45 20.25
CA THR A 293 42.27 -11.23 21.06
C THR A 293 40.92 -10.62 20.70
N GLY A 294 40.30 -9.87 21.62
CA GLY A 294 39.00 -9.23 21.33
C GLY A 294 37.90 -9.49 22.34
N PHE A 295 38.17 -10.33 23.34
CA PHE A 295 37.26 -10.53 24.46
C PHE A 295 37.35 -9.32 25.39
N ASN A 296 36.25 -8.56 25.45
CA ASN A 296 36.04 -7.64 26.56
C ASN A 296 35.26 -8.43 27.61
N TYR A 297 35.74 -8.47 28.85
CA TYR A 297 35.07 -9.10 30.02
C TYR A 297 35.19 -10.63 30.17
N GLY A 298 36.36 -11.21 29.85
CA GLY A 298 36.72 -12.56 30.31
C GLY A 298 36.19 -13.73 29.46
N GLY A 299 35.69 -13.44 28.26
CA GLY A 299 35.42 -14.48 27.27
C GLY A 299 36.69 -15.25 26.90
N SER A 300 36.53 -16.53 26.61
CA SER A 300 37.57 -17.40 26.08
C SER A 300 36.97 -18.41 25.13
N TYR A 301 37.81 -18.97 24.25
CA TYR A 301 37.46 -20.17 23.51
C TYR A 301 37.63 -21.39 24.41
N PRO A 302 36.87 -22.49 24.19
CA PRO A 302 37.15 -23.76 24.84
C PRO A 302 38.60 -24.18 24.61
N ALA A 303 39.23 -24.85 25.58
CA ALA A 303 40.61 -25.34 25.44
C ALA A 303 40.80 -26.30 24.24
N THR A 304 39.70 -26.89 23.76
CA THR A 304 39.65 -27.78 22.59
C THR A 304 39.46 -27.05 21.26
N PHE A 305 39.36 -25.71 21.26
CA PHE A 305 39.16 -24.94 20.03
C PHE A 305 40.44 -24.95 19.18
N PRO A 306 40.38 -25.37 17.89
CA PRO A 306 41.57 -25.52 17.07
C PRO A 306 42.26 -24.19 16.79
N ASP A 307 43.56 -24.11 17.09
CA ASP A 307 44.40 -22.93 16.80
C ASP A 307 44.42 -22.56 15.31
N THR A 308 44.18 -23.53 14.42
CA THR A 308 44.17 -23.37 12.96
C THR A 308 42.95 -22.57 12.43
N LEU A 309 41.96 -22.29 13.29
CA LEU A 309 40.77 -21.51 12.91
C LEU A 309 40.90 -20.02 13.20
N PHE A 310 41.91 -19.60 13.97
CA PHE A 310 42.15 -18.19 14.22
C PHE A 310 42.60 -17.47 12.95
N ASP A 311 42.02 -16.30 12.71
CA ASP A 311 42.20 -15.42 11.55
C ASP A 311 41.88 -16.04 10.17
N LYS A 312 41.51 -17.32 10.14
CA LYS A 312 41.07 -18.03 8.95
C LYS A 312 39.71 -17.50 8.47
N GLN A 313 39.62 -17.19 7.18
CA GLN A 313 38.35 -16.84 6.55
C GLN A 313 37.49 -18.09 6.37
N LEU A 314 36.46 -18.22 7.18
CA LEU A 314 35.47 -19.29 7.08
C LEU A 314 34.29 -18.80 6.24
N GLU A 315 34.32 -19.16 4.96
CA GLU A 315 33.32 -18.72 4.00
C GLU A 315 31.91 -19.20 4.38
N MET A 316 30.96 -18.27 4.33
CA MET A 316 29.55 -18.54 4.56
C MET A 316 28.84 -18.49 3.22
N LYS A 317 28.38 -19.66 2.73
CA LYS A 317 27.77 -19.76 1.40
C LYS A 317 26.51 -18.89 1.33
N ILE A 318 26.49 -17.93 0.41
CA ILE A 318 25.32 -17.08 0.16
C ILE A 318 24.20 -17.95 -0.43
N ILE A 319 23.03 -17.92 0.22
CA ILE A 319 21.82 -18.63 -0.21
C ILE A 319 20.96 -17.69 -1.06
N SER A 320 20.77 -16.47 -0.57
CA SER A 320 19.98 -15.43 -1.24
C SER A 320 20.42 -14.05 -0.77
N GLN A 321 20.22 -13.05 -1.61
CA GLN A 321 20.55 -11.66 -1.30
C GLN A 321 19.48 -10.72 -1.90
N SER A 322 19.13 -9.69 -1.15
CA SER A 322 18.46 -8.47 -1.62
C SER A 322 19.32 -7.26 -1.23
N ARG A 323 18.88 -6.04 -1.59
CA ARG A 323 19.59 -4.82 -1.17
C ARG A 323 19.47 -4.53 0.32
N SER A 324 18.51 -5.14 1.03
CA SER A 324 18.31 -4.93 2.47
C SER A 324 18.73 -6.12 3.34
N GLU A 325 19.06 -7.28 2.75
CA GLU A 325 19.34 -8.50 3.50
C GLU A 325 20.23 -9.48 2.71
N VAL A 326 21.08 -10.22 3.42
CA VAL A 326 21.73 -11.42 2.88
C VAL A 326 21.52 -12.62 3.81
N LYS A 327 21.19 -13.76 3.21
CA LYS A 327 21.07 -15.06 3.90
C LYS A 327 22.24 -15.95 3.50
N VAL A 328 22.89 -16.55 4.49
CA VAL A 328 24.06 -17.40 4.29
C VAL A 328 23.95 -18.69 5.10
N LEU A 329 24.68 -19.74 4.70
CA LEU A 329 24.85 -20.94 5.51
C LEU A 329 25.97 -20.72 6.54
N PHE A 330 25.68 -21.11 7.78
CA PHE A 330 26.66 -21.15 8.84
C PHE A 330 27.74 -22.20 8.51
N PRO A 331 29.04 -21.86 8.58
CA PRO A 331 30.10 -22.73 8.10
C PRO A 331 30.33 -23.92 9.04
N ASP A 332 31.10 -24.90 8.58
CA ASP A 332 31.51 -26.02 9.43
C ASP A 332 32.56 -25.56 10.44
N VAL A 333 32.18 -25.56 11.72
CA VAL A 333 33.01 -25.11 12.85
C VAL A 333 32.78 -26.04 14.05
N PRO A 334 33.82 -26.28 14.88
CA PRO A 334 33.68 -27.09 16.09
C PRO A 334 32.61 -26.55 17.03
N GLN A 335 31.87 -27.46 17.65
CA GLN A 335 30.90 -27.12 18.69
C GLN A 335 31.58 -26.42 19.87
N GLY A 336 30.93 -25.39 20.42
CA GLY A 336 31.42 -24.67 21.60
C GLY A 336 30.76 -23.31 21.77
N ALA A 337 30.85 -22.76 22.98
CA ALA A 337 30.50 -21.37 23.24
C ALA A 337 31.71 -20.48 22.92
N VAL A 338 31.48 -19.35 22.25
CA VAL A 338 32.49 -18.30 22.10
C VAL A 338 32.10 -17.13 22.98
N GLY A 339 33.02 -16.72 23.87
CA GLY A 339 32.76 -15.75 24.95
C GLY A 339 32.68 -14.27 24.54
N ASP A 340 32.42 -13.43 25.55
CA ASP A 340 31.76 -12.12 25.51
C ASP A 340 32.31 -11.01 24.59
N TYR A 341 31.38 -10.21 24.07
CA TYR A 341 31.59 -8.81 23.64
C TYR A 341 30.60 -7.86 24.35
N VAL A 342 31.11 -6.75 24.90
CA VAL A 342 30.32 -5.65 25.50
C VAL A 342 30.79 -4.33 24.89
N TYR A 343 29.85 -3.44 24.55
CA TYR A 343 30.15 -2.07 24.14
C TYR A 343 29.41 -1.04 24.98
N ALA A 344 30.18 -0.20 25.67
CA ALA A 344 29.75 1.07 26.26
C ALA A 344 30.82 2.14 25.96
N GLY A 345 30.80 2.68 24.73
CA GLY A 345 31.36 4.01 24.45
C GLY A 345 32.85 4.17 24.10
N PHE A 346 33.63 3.12 23.83
CA PHE A 346 35.06 3.25 23.44
C PHE A 346 35.44 2.48 22.18
N THR A 347 36.31 3.04 21.33
CA THR A 347 36.85 2.49 20.08
C THR A 347 37.22 0.99 20.19
N VAL A 348 36.62 0.16 19.33
CA VAL A 348 36.60 -1.31 19.47
C VAL A 348 37.86 -1.99 18.95
N THR A 349 38.56 -2.70 19.83
CA THR A 349 39.44 -3.83 19.49
C THR A 349 38.57 -4.98 18.94
N LEU A 350 38.91 -5.54 17.78
CA LEU A 350 38.14 -6.55 17.02
C LEU A 350 37.44 -7.58 17.92
N PRO A 351 36.13 -7.86 17.77
CA PRO A 351 35.43 -8.87 18.57
C PRO A 351 35.97 -10.28 18.28
N ALA A 352 35.88 -11.18 19.27
CA ALA A 352 36.32 -12.57 19.13
C ALA A 352 35.69 -13.30 17.92
N VAL A 353 34.42 -12.99 17.59
CA VAL A 353 33.80 -13.44 16.34
C VAL A 353 33.38 -12.22 15.53
N GLY A 354 33.91 -12.11 14.33
CA GLY A 354 33.52 -11.07 13.37
C GLY A 354 32.95 -11.66 12.10
N PHE A 355 31.92 -11.01 11.56
CA PHE A 355 31.37 -11.29 10.24
C PHE A 355 31.82 -10.23 9.26
N TYR A 356 32.41 -10.68 8.17
CA TYR A 356 33.08 -9.84 7.21
C TYR A 356 32.46 -9.99 5.83
N PHE A 357 32.49 -8.89 5.09
CA PHE A 357 31.85 -8.76 3.79
C PHE A 357 32.87 -8.22 2.78
N ASN A 358 32.96 -8.88 1.63
CA ASN A 358 33.71 -8.39 0.48
C ASN A 358 32.73 -7.95 -0.59
N PHE A 359 32.98 -6.76 -1.12
CA PHE A 359 32.21 -6.16 -2.19
C PHE A 359 33.07 -6.05 -3.45
N SER A 360 32.43 -5.98 -4.61
CA SER A 360 33.10 -5.72 -5.87
C SER A 360 33.80 -4.37 -5.85
N ASP A 361 34.90 -4.26 -6.60
CA ASP A 361 35.70 -3.04 -6.68
C ASP A 361 34.88 -1.84 -7.22
N GLU A 362 33.84 -2.10 -8.03
CA GLU A 362 32.91 -1.09 -8.55
C GLU A 362 32.18 -0.30 -7.45
N THR A 363 32.00 -0.91 -6.27
CA THR A 363 31.37 -0.22 -5.12
C THR A 363 32.32 0.73 -4.41
N GLY A 364 33.64 0.56 -4.58
CA GLY A 364 34.67 1.25 -3.80
C GLY A 364 34.73 0.84 -2.32
N TRP A 365 33.96 -0.16 -1.87
CA TRP A 365 33.94 -0.60 -0.45
C TRP A 365 34.97 -1.69 -0.14
N GLY A 366 35.49 -2.37 -1.17
CA GLY A 366 36.59 -3.32 -1.07
C GLY A 366 36.29 -4.57 -0.23
N SER A 367 37.36 -5.17 0.28
CA SER A 367 37.35 -6.45 1.00
C SER A 367 37.69 -6.31 2.48
N ASN A 368 37.39 -7.36 3.25
CA ASN A 368 37.60 -7.44 4.69
C ASN A 368 36.82 -6.40 5.52
N ASN A 369 35.58 -6.08 5.16
CA ASN A 369 34.76 -5.15 5.95
C ASN A 369 34.11 -5.87 7.15
N PRO A 370 34.45 -5.57 8.41
CA PRO A 370 33.78 -6.13 9.59
C PRO A 370 32.45 -5.41 9.84
N LEU A 371 31.38 -5.86 9.21
CA LEU A 371 30.09 -5.14 9.24
C LEU A 371 29.12 -5.65 10.31
N ALA A 372 29.35 -6.84 10.88
CA ALA A 372 28.53 -7.37 11.95
C ALA A 372 29.38 -8.14 12.97
N THR A 373 28.92 -8.13 14.21
CA THR A 373 29.51 -8.87 15.33
C THR A 373 28.45 -9.73 16.00
N THR A 374 28.85 -10.54 16.97
CA THR A 374 27.92 -11.22 17.88
C THR A 374 27.57 -10.31 19.05
N GLY A 375 26.46 -10.62 19.74
CA GLY A 375 26.18 -10.11 21.09
C GLY A 375 27.04 -10.81 22.16
N ARG A 376 26.58 -10.79 23.42
CA ARG A 376 27.31 -11.36 24.57
C ARG A 376 27.52 -12.87 24.45
N TYR A 377 26.48 -13.62 24.07
CA TYR A 377 26.59 -15.06 23.88
C TYR A 377 26.45 -15.42 22.40
N PHE A 378 27.37 -16.26 21.94
CA PHE A 378 27.31 -16.92 20.65
C PHE A 378 27.64 -18.39 20.82
N THR A 379 26.66 -19.25 20.57
CA THR A 379 26.80 -20.68 20.80
C THR A 379 26.79 -21.43 19.48
N ILE A 380 27.83 -22.21 19.23
CA ILE A 380 27.87 -23.16 18.11
C ILE A 380 27.31 -24.49 18.60
N LYS A 381 26.21 -24.94 17.99
CA LYS A 381 25.57 -26.22 18.25
C LYS A 381 26.22 -27.35 17.45
N PRO A 382 26.05 -28.61 17.86
CA PRO A 382 26.42 -29.74 17.02
C PRO A 382 25.68 -29.68 15.68
N LYS A 383 26.34 -30.16 14.63
CA LYS A 383 25.74 -30.35 13.30
C LYS A 383 24.56 -31.31 13.42
N LYS A 384 23.41 -30.92 12.85
CA LYS A 384 22.17 -31.72 12.85
C LYS A 384 22.24 -32.88 11.87
#